data_AF-A0A4R6Z773-F1
#
_entry.id   AF-A0A4R6Z773-F1
#
_cell.length_a   1.000
_cell.length_b   1.000
_cell.length_c   1.000
_cell.angle_alpha   90.00
_cell.angle_beta   90.00
_cell.angle_gamma   90.00
#
_symmetry.space_group_name_H-M   'P 1'
#
loop_
_entity.id
_entity.type
_entity.pdbx_description
1 polymer ?
#
loop_
_entity_poly.entity_id
_entity_poly.type
_entity_poly.pdbx_seq_one_letter_code
_entity_poly.pdbx_strand_id
1 'polypeptide(L)'
;MRCTLGTEARAGIAVAVEDAQNELVDQGSALERIVGRDNLFAYEQALAGLPPQHQALVVMRFEFGMSFVEIGAELGETPDGVRIKLSRVLNKMVTAIGGGDGEGDDSAKPAAAPAGFRRRQAAGRQ
;
A
#
# COMPACT_ATOMS: atom_id res chain seq x y z
N MET A 1 -20.40 -27.20 62.08
CA MET A 1 -21.76 -27.02 61.52
C MET A 1 -21.59 -26.21 60.24
N ARG A 2 -21.58 -26.90 59.08
CA ARG A 2 -21.20 -26.33 57.78
C ARG A 2 -22.48 -25.87 57.08
N CYS A 3 -22.65 -24.56 56.92
CA CYS A 3 -23.71 -24.00 56.09
C CYS A 3 -23.30 -24.09 54.62
N THR A 4 -24.23 -24.56 53.81
CA THR A 4 -24.13 -24.78 52.37
C THR A 4 -23.92 -23.47 51.62
N LEU A 5 -22.87 -23.43 50.80
CA LEU A 5 -22.57 -22.35 49.86
C LEU A 5 -23.71 -22.21 48.85
N GLY A 6 -24.30 -21.01 48.83
CA GLY A 6 -25.26 -20.59 47.84
C GLY A 6 -24.66 -20.65 46.44
N THR A 7 -25.39 -21.33 45.58
CA THR A 7 -25.17 -21.48 44.15
C THR A 7 -25.60 -20.19 43.47
N GLU A 8 -24.65 -19.33 43.09
CA GLU A 8 -24.94 -18.25 42.15
C GLU A 8 -24.21 -18.49 40.84
N ALA A 9 -25.00 -19.00 39.91
CA ALA A 9 -24.77 -19.01 38.49
C ALA A 9 -24.28 -17.63 38.02
N ARG A 10 -23.04 -17.56 37.57
CA ARG A 10 -22.70 -16.65 36.48
C ARG A 10 -22.61 -17.49 35.22
N ALA A 11 -23.74 -17.49 34.52
CA ALA A 11 -23.86 -17.94 33.15
C ALA A 11 -22.69 -17.35 32.35
N GLY A 12 -21.82 -18.24 31.90
CA GLY A 12 -20.84 -17.93 30.87
C GLY A 12 -21.62 -17.45 29.65
N ILE A 13 -21.35 -16.22 29.24
CA ILE A 13 -21.66 -15.75 27.90
C ILE A 13 -20.70 -16.51 26.98
N ALA A 14 -21.12 -17.70 26.55
CA ALA A 14 -20.50 -18.38 25.42
C ALA A 14 -20.87 -17.56 24.18
N VAL A 15 -20.07 -16.52 23.88
CA VAL A 15 -20.16 -15.86 22.60
C VAL A 15 -19.60 -16.85 21.59
N ALA A 16 -20.49 -17.53 20.87
CA ALA A 16 -20.15 -18.19 19.61
C ALA A 16 -19.78 -17.10 18.60
N VAL A 17 -18.51 -16.69 18.59
CA VAL A 17 -17.99 -15.65 17.67
C VAL A 17 -17.54 -16.27 16.34
N GLU A 18 -17.52 -17.59 16.19
CA GLU A 18 -16.74 -18.22 15.12
C GLU A 18 -17.44 -18.37 13.77
N ASP A 19 -18.76 -18.18 13.65
CA ASP A 19 -19.47 -18.37 12.37
C ASP A 19 -19.95 -17.07 11.67
N ALA A 20 -20.03 -15.94 12.38
CA ALA A 20 -20.61 -14.72 11.83
C ALA A 20 -19.62 -13.83 11.06
N GLN A 21 -18.31 -14.08 11.15
CA GLN A 21 -17.30 -13.27 10.47
C GLN A 21 -17.12 -13.65 9.00
N ASN A 22 -17.70 -14.75 8.53
CA ASN A 22 -17.50 -15.26 7.17
C ASN A 22 -18.51 -14.70 6.14
N GLU A 23 -19.72 -14.29 6.55
CA GLU A 23 -20.73 -13.75 5.62
C GLU A 23 -20.55 -12.26 5.29
N LEU A 24 -19.81 -11.51 6.11
CA LEU A 24 -19.46 -10.11 5.83
C LEU A 24 -18.29 -9.94 4.85
N VAL A 25 -17.60 -11.03 4.50
CA VAL A 25 -16.46 -11.03 3.56
C VAL A 25 -16.92 -11.10 2.11
N ASP A 26 -18.20 -11.38 1.85
CA ASP A 26 -18.74 -11.48 0.48
C ASP A 26 -19.25 -10.15 -0.08
N GLN A 27 -19.44 -9.15 0.78
CA GLN A 27 -19.71 -7.77 0.35
C GLN A 27 -18.38 -7.05 0.18
N GLY A 28 -17.66 -7.42 -0.88
CA GLY A 28 -16.36 -6.85 -1.19
C GLY A 28 -16.33 -5.33 -0.99
N SER A 29 -15.21 -4.82 -0.46
CA SER A 29 -15.12 -3.43 -0.02
C SER A 29 -15.51 -2.45 -1.13
N ALA A 30 -15.91 -1.22 -0.79
CA ALA A 30 -16.22 -0.19 -1.80
C ALA A 30 -15.06 0.00 -2.80
N LEU A 31 -13.82 -0.18 -2.33
CA LEU A 31 -12.62 -0.18 -3.15
C LEU A 31 -12.55 -1.41 -4.07
N GLU A 32 -12.85 -2.59 -3.55
CA GLU A 32 -12.90 -3.86 -4.31
C GLU A 32 -13.90 -3.81 -5.47
N ARG A 33 -15.05 -3.18 -5.28
CA ARG A 33 -16.06 -3.03 -6.35
C ARG A 33 -15.64 -2.06 -7.44
N ILE A 34 -14.83 -1.06 -7.11
CA ILE A 34 -14.34 -0.04 -8.05
C ILE A 34 -13.12 -0.55 -8.82
N VAL A 35 -12.23 -1.26 -8.13
CA VAL A 35 -10.92 -1.70 -8.65
C VAL A 35 -10.98 -3.14 -9.19
N GLY A 36 -11.95 -3.94 -8.75
CA GLY A 36 -12.02 -5.38 -8.96
C GLY A 36 -11.28 -6.15 -7.87
N ARG A 37 -11.84 -7.30 -7.44
CA ARG A 37 -11.28 -8.16 -6.38
C ARG A 37 -9.86 -8.61 -6.68
N ASP A 38 -9.61 -9.03 -7.91
CA ASP A 38 -8.30 -9.55 -8.33
C ASP A 38 -7.22 -8.46 -8.30
N ASN A 39 -7.59 -7.23 -8.67
CA ASN A 39 -6.67 -6.09 -8.63
C ASN A 39 -6.35 -5.65 -7.19
N LEU A 40 -7.35 -5.65 -6.30
CA LEU A 40 -7.12 -5.36 -4.88
C LEU A 40 -6.22 -6.42 -4.24
N PHE A 41 -6.48 -7.70 -4.51
CA PHE A 41 -5.66 -8.80 -4.01
C PHE A 41 -4.22 -8.74 -4.56
N ALA A 42 -4.04 -8.45 -5.85
CA ALA A 42 -2.73 -8.29 -6.46
C ALA A 42 -1.96 -7.10 -5.84
N TYR A 43 -2.66 -5.99 -5.53
CA TYR A 43 -2.09 -4.85 -4.83
C TYR A 43 -1.62 -5.22 -3.41
N GLU A 44 -2.45 -5.89 -2.62
CA GLU A 44 -2.12 -6.32 -1.26
C GLU A 44 -0.92 -7.27 -1.25
N GLN A 45 -0.89 -8.25 -2.16
CA GLN A 45 0.22 -9.17 -2.36
C GLN A 45 1.51 -8.44 -2.76
N ALA A 46 1.41 -7.49 -3.70
CA ALA A 46 2.56 -6.70 -4.14
C ALA A 46 3.11 -5.83 -3.01
N LEU A 47 2.24 -5.26 -2.16
CA LEU A 47 2.64 -4.49 -0.99
C LEU A 47 3.30 -5.38 0.07
N ALA A 48 2.71 -6.53 0.38
CA ALA A 48 3.24 -7.49 1.35
C ALA A 48 4.61 -8.05 0.94
N GLY A 49 4.89 -8.18 -0.37
CA GLY A 49 6.17 -8.63 -0.91
C GLY A 49 7.31 -7.59 -0.84
N LEU A 50 7.04 -6.35 -0.42
CA LEU A 50 8.07 -5.32 -0.27
C LEU A 50 8.81 -5.44 1.08
N PRO A 51 10.07 -4.98 1.15
CA PRO A 51 10.75 -4.79 2.43
C PRO A 51 9.97 -3.84 3.35
N PRO A 52 10.00 -4.01 4.68
CA PRO A 52 9.22 -3.20 5.62
C PRO A 52 9.44 -1.68 5.48
N GLN A 53 10.68 -1.28 5.19
CA GLN A 53 11.05 0.13 4.96
C GLN A 53 10.36 0.72 3.72
N HIS A 54 10.14 -0.08 2.69
CA HIS A 54 9.45 0.33 1.47
C HIS A 54 7.93 0.35 1.67
N GLN A 55 7.39 -0.60 2.43
CA GLN A 55 5.97 -0.59 2.84
C GLN A 55 5.64 0.69 3.62
N ALA A 56 6.45 1.00 4.64
CA ALA A 56 6.28 2.21 5.45
C ALA A 56 6.30 3.49 4.59
N LEU A 57 7.14 3.52 3.54
CA LEU A 57 7.23 4.66 2.64
C LEU A 57 5.94 4.87 1.82
N VAL A 58 5.32 3.77 1.34
CA VAL A 58 4.03 3.81 0.65
C VAL A 58 2.93 4.27 1.62
N VAL A 59 2.87 3.67 2.81
CA VAL A 59 1.90 4.01 3.85
C VAL A 59 2.01 5.49 4.26
N MET A 60 3.21 5.99 4.56
CA MET A 60 3.42 7.42 4.89
C MET A 60 2.96 8.36 3.78
N ARG A 61 3.17 7.99 2.52
CA ARG A 61 2.81 8.84 1.39
C ARG A 61 1.31 8.84 1.10
N PHE A 62 0.65 7.69 1.15
CA PHE A 62 -0.72 7.53 0.68
C PHE A 62 -1.77 7.46 1.79
N GLU A 63 -1.45 6.86 2.94
CA GLU A 63 -2.38 6.77 4.08
C GLU A 63 -2.25 7.98 5.00
N PHE A 64 -1.01 8.36 5.34
CA PHE A 64 -0.76 9.52 6.19
C PHE A 64 -0.66 10.83 5.40
N GLY A 65 -0.60 10.78 4.07
CA GLY A 65 -0.58 11.96 3.19
C GLY A 65 0.67 12.83 3.32
N MET A 66 1.74 12.35 3.96
CA MET A 66 2.94 13.13 4.24
C MET A 66 3.63 13.58 2.95
N SER A 67 4.23 14.77 2.99
CA SER A 67 5.03 15.30 1.88
C SER A 67 6.41 14.61 1.82
N PHE A 68 7.09 14.69 0.67
CA PHE A 68 8.45 14.16 0.52
C PHE A 68 9.45 14.79 1.50
N VAL A 69 9.20 16.05 1.90
CA VAL A 69 10.06 16.76 2.85
C VAL A 69 9.87 16.20 4.25
N GLU A 70 8.63 15.99 4.68
CA GLU A 70 8.30 15.42 5.99
C GLU A 70 8.76 13.96 6.10
N ILE A 71 8.54 13.15 5.07
CA ILE A 71 9.02 11.75 5.04
C ILE A 71 10.55 11.72 5.09
N GLY A 72 11.22 12.62 4.37
CA GLY A 72 12.69 12.73 4.43
C GLY A 72 13.16 13.08 5.84
N ALA A 73 12.50 14.03 6.50
CA ALA A 73 12.81 14.40 7.89
C ALA A 73 12.59 13.23 8.87
N GLU A 74 11.49 12.48 8.73
CA GLU A 74 11.16 11.33 9.59
C GLU A 74 12.16 10.17 9.42
N LEU A 75 12.60 9.89 8.19
CA LEU A 75 13.51 8.78 7.88
C LEU A 75 15.00 9.14 7.93
N GLY A 76 15.34 10.42 8.10
CA GLY A 76 16.72 10.90 8.00
C GLY A 76 17.28 10.87 6.57
N GLU A 77 16.42 11.05 5.56
CA GLU A 77 16.76 11.01 4.14
C GLU A 77 16.52 12.36 3.45
N THR A 78 17.12 12.54 2.26
CA THR A 78 16.81 13.73 1.46
C THR A 78 15.45 13.57 0.76
N PRO A 79 14.68 14.67 0.57
CA PRO A 79 13.37 14.59 -0.09
C PRO A 79 13.44 14.02 -1.51
N ASP A 80 14.54 14.28 -2.22
CA ASP A 80 14.78 13.72 -3.56
C ASP A 80 15.11 12.22 -3.51
N GLY A 81 15.87 11.78 -2.51
CA GLY A 81 16.11 10.36 -2.24
C GLY A 81 14.81 9.59 -2.00
N VAL A 82 13.92 10.16 -1.18
CA VAL A 82 12.58 9.59 -0.91
C VAL A 82 11.77 9.50 -2.21
N ARG A 83 11.76 10.54 -3.04
CA ARG A 83 11.06 10.52 -4.34
C ARG A 83 11.57 9.38 -5.23
N ILE A 84 12.88 9.25 -5.38
CA ILE A 84 13.49 8.21 -6.21
C ILE A 84 13.15 6.82 -5.66
N LYS A 85 13.23 6.63 -4.33
CA LYS A 85 12.87 5.37 -3.69
C LYS A 85 11.40 5.03 -3.91
N LEU A 86 10.48 5.98 -3.70
CA LEU A 86 9.06 5.77 -3.93
C LEU A 86 8.79 5.34 -5.37
N SER A 87 9.36 6.04 -6.36
CA SER A 87 9.17 5.69 -7.77
C SER A 87 9.66 4.27 -8.08
N ARG A 88 10.79 3.85 -7.50
CA ARG A 88 11.31 2.47 -7.67
C ARG A 88 10.40 1.43 -7.01
N VAL A 89 9.88 1.73 -5.83
CA VAL A 89 8.96 0.85 -5.12
C VAL A 89 7.67 0.67 -5.91
N LEU A 90 7.08 1.76 -6.40
CA LEU A 90 5.87 1.71 -7.21
C LEU A 90 6.08 0.92 -8.51
N ASN A 91 7.21 1.14 -9.20
CA ASN A 91 7.54 0.35 -10.39
C ASN A 91 7.66 -1.15 -10.06
N LYS A 92 8.27 -1.50 -8.91
CA LYS A 92 8.36 -2.89 -8.46
C LYS A 92 6.98 -3.49 -8.20
N MET A 93 6.06 -2.73 -7.59
CA MET A 93 4.68 -3.18 -7.38
C MET A 93 3.95 -3.39 -8.71
N VAL A 94 4.09 -2.46 -9.66
CA VAL A 94 3.49 -2.60 -11.00
C VAL A 94 4.00 -3.85 -11.71
N THR A 95 5.30 -4.13 -11.65
CA THR A 95 5.86 -5.37 -12.23
C THR A 95 5.33 -6.62 -11.52
N ALA A 96 5.11 -6.58 -10.21
CA ALA A 96 4.55 -7.70 -9.48
C ALA A 96 3.06 -7.95 -9.83
N ILE A 97 2.29 -6.87 -10.03
CA ILE A 97 0.87 -6.94 -10.39
C ILE A 97 0.68 -7.39 -11.84
N GLY A 98 1.44 -6.81 -12.78
CA GLY A 98 1.38 -7.18 -14.20
C GLY A 98 2.14 -8.47 -14.56
N GLY A 99 2.83 -9.08 -13.59
CA GLY A 99 3.56 -10.33 -13.75
C GLY A 99 2.70 -11.59 -13.55
N GLY A 100 1.42 -11.44 -13.19
CA GLY A 100 0.40 -12.47 -13.30
C GLY A 100 -0.40 -12.26 -14.58
N ASP A 101 -0.09 -13.01 -15.62
CA ASP A 101 -0.95 -13.28 -16.78
C ASP A 101 -1.41 -12.04 -17.58
N GLY A 102 -0.46 -11.41 -18.28
CA GLY A 102 -0.75 -10.34 -19.25
C GLY A 102 -0.05 -10.57 -20.58
N GLU A 103 -0.61 -11.43 -21.42
CA GLU A 103 -0.49 -11.36 -22.88
C GLU A 103 -0.97 -9.96 -23.31
N GLY A 104 -0.05 -9.00 -23.33
CA GLY A 104 -0.27 -7.61 -23.72
C GLY A 104 0.67 -7.28 -24.85
N ASP A 105 0.17 -7.43 -26.08
CA ASP A 105 0.60 -6.79 -27.33
C ASP A 105 1.89 -5.93 -27.25
N ASP A 106 2.91 -6.36 -27.98
CA ASP A 106 4.24 -5.77 -28.24
C ASP A 106 4.19 -4.38 -28.91
N SER A 107 3.08 -3.64 -28.79
CA SER A 107 2.85 -2.37 -29.47
C SER A 107 3.10 -1.13 -28.59
N ALA A 108 3.37 -1.27 -27.29
CA ALA A 108 3.69 -0.14 -26.42
C ALA A 108 5.19 0.19 -26.41
N LYS A 109 5.66 0.73 -27.53
CA LYS A 109 6.90 1.49 -27.68
C LYS A 109 7.18 2.33 -26.41
N PRO A 110 8.36 2.20 -25.76
CA PRO A 110 8.65 3.02 -24.59
C PRO A 110 8.66 4.48 -25.01
N ALA A 111 7.80 5.27 -24.36
CA ALA A 111 7.75 6.71 -24.50
C ALA A 111 9.15 7.27 -24.24
N ALA A 112 9.71 7.87 -25.30
CA ALA A 112 10.98 8.55 -25.26
C ALA A 112 11.01 9.56 -24.11
N ALA A 113 12.04 9.47 -23.27
CA ALA A 113 12.37 10.53 -22.34
C ALA A 113 12.44 11.87 -23.08
N PRO A 114 11.84 12.97 -22.58
CA PRO A 114 12.04 14.27 -23.19
C PRO A 114 13.51 14.69 -23.01
N ALA A 115 14.29 14.54 -24.08
CA ALA A 115 15.58 15.18 -24.24
C ALA A 115 15.33 16.70 -24.38
N GLY A 116 15.26 17.40 -23.25
CA GLY A 116 14.82 18.79 -23.29
C GLY A 116 15.01 19.58 -22.00
N PHE A 117 16.14 19.46 -21.31
CA PHE A 117 16.48 20.44 -20.26
C PHE A 117 17.98 20.76 -20.23
N ARG A 118 18.53 21.22 -21.36
CA ARG A 118 19.79 21.99 -21.33
C ARG A 118 19.46 23.41 -20.91
N ARG A 119 19.72 23.73 -19.63
CA ARG A 119 19.75 25.10 -19.10
C ARG A 119 20.67 25.96 -19.98
N ARG A 120 20.08 26.90 -20.70
CA ARG A 120 20.79 27.96 -21.38
C ARG A 120 21.19 28.98 -20.30
N GLN A 121 22.38 28.83 -19.71
CA GLN A 121 23.04 29.95 -19.05
C GLN A 121 23.46 30.92 -20.15
N ALA A 122 22.64 31.92 -20.42
CA ALA A 122 23.02 33.04 -21.26
C ALA A 122 23.80 34.03 -20.39
N ALA A 123 25.11 34.04 -20.59
CA ALA A 123 25.97 35.17 -20.30
C ALA A 123 25.53 36.38 -21.15
N GLY A 124 25.62 37.58 -20.59
CA GLY A 124 25.33 38.82 -21.33
C GLY A 124 25.17 40.04 -20.43
N ARG A 125 26.22 40.36 -19.66
CA ARG A 125 26.40 41.65 -19.00
C ARG A 125 27.49 42.39 -19.77
N GLN A 126 27.11 43.38 -20.57
CA GLN A 126 27.90 44.55 -20.96
C GLN A 126 26.91 45.63 -21.36
#